data_AF-A0A6J5UXS3-F1
#
_entry.id   AF-A0A6J5UXS3-F1
#
_cell.length_a   1.000
_cell.length_b   1.000
_cell.length_c   1.000
_cell.angle_alpha   90.00
_cell.angle_beta   90.00
_cell.angle_gamma   90.00
#
_symmetry.space_group_name_H-M   'P 1'
#
loop_
_entity.id
_entity.type
_entity.pdbx_description
1 polymer ?
#
loop_
_entity_poly.entity_id
_entity_poly.type
_entity_poly.pdbx_seq_one_letter_code
_entity_poly.pdbx_strand_id
1 'polypeptide(L)'
;MEKKTANFTLKTAADHDDDDLVDHPKVPGWFSEHCPIWPGQAHFLKVEKILFQGRSEYQSMMVFQSSAYGKVFVLDGALQLTEKDECAYQEMITHLPLCSIQNPNKVLLIGGGDGGILREISRHSSVQQIDICEIDTMLIDVYKKYFPGIAIGYEDPRVTLHVKDGKLATTSL
;
A
#
# COMPACT_ATOMS: atom_id res chain seq x y z
N MET A 1 -5.41 25.11 -30.02
CA MET A 1 -6.31 24.64 -28.95
C MET A 1 -5.45 24.37 -27.73
N GLU A 2 -5.84 24.97 -26.61
CA GLU A 2 -5.01 25.28 -25.45
C GLU A 2 -4.60 24.07 -24.60
N LYS A 3 -3.39 24.13 -24.04
CA LYS A 3 -2.93 23.23 -22.97
C LYS A 3 -3.66 23.61 -21.68
N LYS A 4 -4.53 22.73 -21.17
CA LYS A 4 -5.11 22.88 -19.83
C LYS A 4 -4.05 22.53 -18.79
N THR A 5 -3.49 23.55 -18.15
CA THR A 5 -2.69 23.39 -16.93
C THR A 5 -3.65 23.18 -15.76
N ALA A 6 -3.62 22.01 -15.13
CA ALA A 6 -4.36 21.77 -13.89
C ALA A 6 -3.64 22.47 -12.74
N ASN A 7 -4.22 23.54 -12.22
CA ASN A 7 -3.77 24.20 -10.99
C ASN A 7 -4.24 23.37 -9.79
N PHE A 8 -3.31 22.72 -9.10
CA PHE A 8 -3.58 22.09 -7.81
C PHE A 8 -3.33 23.10 -6.70
N THR A 9 -4.39 23.50 -5.99
CA THR A 9 -4.29 24.34 -4.80
C THR A 9 -3.93 23.46 -3.61
N LEU A 10 -2.75 23.70 -3.02
CA LEU A 10 -2.39 23.16 -1.71
C LEU A 10 -3.29 23.82 -0.66
N LYS A 11 -4.14 23.02 0.01
CA LYS A 11 -4.78 23.46 1.25
C LYS A 11 -3.77 23.32 2.39
N THR A 12 -3.49 24.42 3.07
CA THR A 12 -2.73 24.45 4.32
C THR A 12 -3.60 23.94 5.48
N ALA A 13 -2.96 23.34 6.48
CA ALA A 13 -3.58 22.70 7.65
C ALA A 13 -4.15 23.70 8.68
N ALA A 14 -4.97 24.64 8.23
CA ALA A 14 -5.85 25.43 9.07
C ALA A 14 -7.23 25.38 8.42
N ASP A 15 -8.26 25.12 9.22
CA ASP A 15 -9.67 24.99 8.83
C ASP A 15 -10.14 23.55 8.58
N HIS A 16 -10.15 22.74 9.64
CA HIS A 16 -11.22 21.76 9.83
C HIS A 16 -11.71 21.79 11.27
N ASP A 17 -12.99 22.10 11.39
CA ASP A 17 -13.77 22.24 12.62
C ASP A 17 -13.73 20.98 13.48
N ASP A 18 -13.61 21.20 14.78
CA ASP A 18 -13.83 20.25 15.87
C ASP A 18 -15.28 19.76 15.82
N ASP A 19 -15.50 18.52 15.37
CA ASP A 19 -16.62 17.69 15.85
C ASP A 19 -16.36 16.24 15.44
N ASP A 20 -15.72 15.47 16.33
CA ASP A 20 -16.08 14.07 16.63
C ASP A 20 -15.23 13.54 17.79
N LEU A 21 -15.92 13.28 18.89
CA LEU A 21 -15.43 12.99 20.23
C LEU A 21 -14.80 11.59 20.37
N VAL A 22 -13.46 11.54 20.47
CA VAL A 22 -12.73 10.79 21.52
C VAL A 22 -11.44 11.55 21.88
N ASP A 23 -11.43 12.19 23.05
CA ASP A 23 -10.27 12.89 23.62
C ASP A 23 -9.16 11.89 23.96
N HIS A 24 -8.07 11.93 23.19
CA HIS A 24 -6.86 11.17 23.45
C HIS A 24 -5.63 12.02 23.12
N PRO A 25 -4.48 11.80 23.79
CA PRO A 25 -3.30 12.63 23.58
C PRO A 25 -2.74 12.44 22.17
N LYS A 26 -2.88 13.46 21.31
CA LYS A 26 -2.08 13.58 20.10
C LYS A 26 -0.65 13.89 20.51
N VAL A 27 0.26 12.91 20.44
CA VAL A 27 1.68 13.14 20.75
C VAL A 27 2.30 13.89 19.57
N PRO A 28 2.75 15.14 19.74
CA PRO A 28 3.18 15.97 18.60
C PRO A 28 4.28 15.32 17.76
N GLY A 29 4.04 15.24 16.45
CA GLY A 29 4.96 14.64 15.47
C GLY A 29 5.08 13.12 15.55
N TRP A 30 4.12 12.43 16.16
CA TRP A 30 3.98 10.97 16.07
C TRP A 30 2.69 10.62 15.33
N PHE A 31 2.77 9.61 14.47
CA PHE A 31 1.61 8.94 13.90
C PHE A 31 1.18 7.83 14.85
N SER A 32 -0.13 7.68 15.07
CA SER A 32 -0.72 6.66 15.94
C SER A 32 -1.71 5.81 15.16
N GLU A 33 -1.32 4.57 14.87
CA GLU A 33 -2.25 3.56 14.36
C GLU A 33 -3.09 3.03 15.52
N HIS A 34 -4.40 3.21 15.42
CA HIS A 34 -5.39 2.68 16.33
C HIS A 34 -6.62 2.26 15.53
N CYS A 35 -7.28 1.18 15.92
CA CYS A 35 -8.43 0.65 15.18
C CYS A 35 -9.42 0.01 16.15
N PRO A 36 -10.74 0.14 15.91
CA PRO A 36 -11.76 -0.56 16.68
C PRO A 36 -11.60 -2.09 16.72
N ILE A 37 -10.89 -2.69 15.75
CA ILE A 37 -10.67 -4.15 15.70
C ILE A 37 -9.57 -4.63 16.68
N TRP A 38 -8.75 -3.73 17.22
CA TRP A 38 -7.80 -4.00 18.31
C TRP A 38 -7.96 -2.96 19.45
N PRO A 39 -9.05 -3.04 20.22
CA PRO A 39 -9.34 -2.03 21.24
C PRO A 39 -8.28 -2.04 22.36
N GLY A 40 -7.97 -0.85 22.89
CA GLY A 40 -7.07 -0.69 24.03
C GLY A 40 -5.56 -0.66 23.70
N GLN A 41 -5.19 -0.72 22.41
CA GLN A 41 -3.81 -0.65 21.95
C GLN A 41 -3.64 0.26 20.74
N ALA A 42 -2.45 0.85 20.60
CA ALA A 42 -2.07 1.66 19.46
C ALA A 42 -0.56 1.52 19.18
N HIS A 43 -0.17 1.60 17.92
CA HIS A 43 1.24 1.60 17.50
C HIS A 43 1.64 3.00 17.06
N PHE A 44 2.78 3.49 17.59
CA PHE A 44 3.27 4.84 17.33
C PHE A 44 4.56 4.82 16.51
N LEU A 45 4.59 5.61 15.44
CA LEU A 45 5.80 5.87 14.67
C LEU A 45 6.08 7.36 14.62
N LYS A 46 7.31 7.77 14.99
CA LYS A 46 7.72 9.17 14.93
C LYS A 46 7.82 9.60 13.47
N VAL A 47 7.10 10.67 13.13
CA VAL A 47 7.07 11.25 11.79
C VAL A 47 8.19 12.27 11.67
N GLU A 48 9.09 12.09 10.70
CA GLU A 48 10.07 13.12 10.32
C GLU A 48 9.48 14.07 9.27
N LYS A 49 8.81 13.52 8.26
CA LYS A 49 8.26 14.30 7.15
C LYS A 49 7.08 13.60 6.48
N ILE A 50 5.99 14.33 6.27
CA ILE A 50 4.92 13.88 5.38
C ILE A 50 5.38 14.04 3.93
N LEU A 51 5.35 12.95 3.17
CA LEU A 51 5.75 12.92 1.76
C LEU A 51 4.55 13.03 0.83
N PHE A 52 3.41 12.47 1.24
CA PHE A 52 2.17 12.49 0.48
C PHE A 52 0.97 12.33 1.40
N GLN A 53 -0.12 13.04 1.06
CA GLN A 53 -1.46 12.80 1.59
C GLN A 53 -2.44 12.97 0.43
N GLY A 54 -3.41 12.07 0.33
CA GLY A 54 -4.41 12.11 -0.71
C GLY A 54 -5.55 11.14 -0.42
N ARG A 55 -6.59 11.21 -1.24
CA ARG A 55 -7.74 10.32 -1.17
C ARG A 55 -8.16 9.94 -2.59
N SER A 56 -8.29 8.64 -2.85
CA SER A 56 -8.88 8.12 -4.08
C SER A 56 -10.39 8.01 -3.93
N GLU A 57 -11.08 7.43 -4.92
CA GLU A 57 -12.49 7.08 -4.80
C GLU A 57 -12.75 5.99 -3.75
N TYR A 58 -11.72 5.23 -3.38
CA TYR A 58 -11.82 4.08 -2.48
C TYR A 58 -11.41 4.41 -1.04
N GLN A 59 -10.33 5.16 -0.86
CA GLN A 59 -9.62 5.21 0.42
C GLN A 59 -8.69 6.43 0.55
N SER A 60 -8.37 6.78 1.79
CA SER A 60 -7.39 7.81 2.14
C SER A 60 -5.99 7.21 2.30
N MET A 61 -5.00 7.94 1.81
CA MET A 61 -3.61 7.50 1.75
C MET A 61 -2.70 8.53 2.36
N MET A 62 -1.69 8.07 3.10
CA MET A 62 -0.60 8.89 3.59
C MET A 62 0.72 8.15 3.44
N VAL A 63 1.72 8.87 2.93
CA VAL A 63 3.12 8.41 2.94
C VAL A 63 3.92 9.37 3.78
N PHE A 64 4.70 8.85 4.71
CA PHE A 64 5.60 9.66 5.51
C PHE A 64 6.95 8.98 5.72
N GLN A 65 7.99 9.78 5.89
CA GLN A 65 9.28 9.34 6.39
C GLN A 65 9.19 9.20 7.91
N SER A 66 9.44 8.00 8.43
CA SER A 66 9.57 7.76 9.86
C SER A 66 11.03 7.88 10.30
N SER A 67 11.25 8.10 11.61
CA SER A 67 12.60 8.23 12.16
C SER A 67 13.36 6.91 12.31
N ALA A 68 12.68 5.75 12.21
CA ALA A 68 13.29 4.46 12.55
C ALA A 68 12.91 3.29 11.63
N TYR A 69 11.91 3.46 10.75
CA TYR A 69 11.34 2.41 9.89
C TYR A 69 11.38 2.75 8.39
N GLY A 70 12.11 3.80 8.00
CA GLY A 70 12.11 4.28 6.62
C GLY A 70 10.79 4.95 6.24
N LYS A 71 10.41 4.90 4.97
CA LYS A 71 9.08 5.34 4.53
C LYS A 71 8.01 4.37 5.00
N VAL A 72 6.87 4.94 5.34
CA VAL A 72 5.68 4.24 5.84
C VAL A 72 4.50 4.61 4.94
N PHE A 73 3.71 3.61 4.58
CA PHE A 73 2.45 3.79 3.87
C PHE A 73 1.28 3.48 4.80
N VAL A 74 0.30 4.38 4.82
CA VAL A 74 -0.91 4.30 5.63
C VAL A 74 -2.13 4.41 4.73
N LEU A 75 -3.13 3.58 4.99
CA LEU A 75 -4.37 3.46 4.24
C LEU A 75 -5.55 3.49 5.21
N ASP A 76 -6.42 4.50 5.10
CA ASP A 76 -7.53 4.74 6.03
C ASP A 76 -7.13 4.69 7.52
N GLY A 77 -5.93 5.22 7.82
CA GLY A 77 -5.37 5.25 9.17
C GLY A 77 -4.68 3.95 9.62
N ALA A 78 -4.78 2.87 8.86
CA ALA A 78 -4.09 1.61 9.12
C ALA A 78 -2.72 1.56 8.42
N LEU A 79 -1.69 1.14 9.15
CA LEU A 79 -0.35 0.94 8.63
C LEU A 79 -0.37 -0.27 7.69
N GLN A 80 0.04 -0.05 6.44
CA GLN A 80 0.10 -1.12 5.44
C GLN A 80 1.50 -1.72 5.33
N LEU A 81 2.52 -0.87 5.29
CA LEU A 81 3.91 -1.31 5.25
C LEU A 81 4.88 -0.25 5.78
N THR A 82 6.05 -0.73 6.19
CA THR A 82 7.25 0.08 6.35
C THR A 82 8.39 -0.53 5.54
N GLU A 83 9.32 0.29 5.04
CA GLU A 83 10.48 -0.21 4.29
C GLU A 83 11.37 -1.14 5.14
N LYS A 84 11.33 -1.02 6.47
CA LYS A 84 12.22 -1.78 7.36
C LYS A 84 11.79 -3.22 7.58
N ASP A 85 10.49 -3.49 7.54
CA ASP A 85 9.91 -4.80 7.92
C ASP A 85 8.93 -5.39 6.90
N GLU A 86 8.73 -4.75 5.75
CA GLU A 86 7.90 -5.28 4.65
C GLU A 86 8.26 -6.73 4.28
N CYS A 87 9.55 -7.08 4.34
CA CYS A 87 10.03 -8.39 3.93
C CYS A 87 9.38 -9.51 4.73
N ALA A 88 9.16 -9.32 6.03
CA ALA A 88 8.58 -10.35 6.88
C ALA A 88 7.18 -10.74 6.43
N TYR A 89 6.35 -9.77 6.04
CA TYR A 89 5.01 -10.05 5.53
C TYR A 89 5.06 -10.56 4.09
N GLN A 90 5.78 -9.87 3.20
CA GLN A 90 5.80 -10.16 1.77
C GLN A 90 6.42 -11.53 1.46
N GLU A 91 7.53 -11.88 2.11
CA GLU A 91 8.17 -13.19 1.96
C GLU A 91 7.24 -14.29 2.49
N MET A 92 6.63 -14.10 3.66
CA MET A 92 5.81 -15.15 4.28
C MET A 92 4.53 -15.42 3.50
N ILE A 93 3.79 -14.38 3.10
CA ILE A 93 2.55 -14.56 2.33
C ILE A 93 2.81 -15.17 0.95
N THR A 94 4.01 -14.98 0.40
CA THR A 94 4.41 -15.50 -0.91
C THR A 94 4.98 -16.91 -0.83
N HIS A 95 6.01 -17.11 -0.01
CA HIS A 95 6.81 -18.34 -0.02
C HIS A 95 6.12 -19.48 0.71
N LEU A 96 5.30 -19.22 1.73
CA LEU A 96 4.53 -20.29 2.38
C LEU A 96 3.68 -21.09 1.37
N PRO A 97 2.80 -20.47 0.56
CA PRO A 97 2.03 -21.24 -0.43
C PRO A 97 2.88 -21.76 -1.58
N LEU A 98 3.79 -20.95 -2.15
CA LEU A 98 4.53 -21.33 -3.36
C LEU A 98 5.58 -22.43 -3.11
N CYS A 99 6.16 -22.51 -1.91
CA CYS A 99 7.07 -23.59 -1.54
C CYS A 99 6.33 -24.87 -1.09
N SER A 100 5.01 -24.82 -0.91
CA SER A 100 4.20 -25.95 -0.47
C SER A 100 3.60 -26.78 -1.62
N ILE A 101 3.82 -26.36 -2.87
CA ILE A 101 3.34 -27.05 -4.07
C ILE A 101 4.49 -27.23 -5.08
N GLN A 102 4.41 -28.28 -5.89
CA GLN A 102 5.43 -28.52 -6.93
C GLN A 102 5.18 -27.62 -8.14
N ASN A 103 6.22 -26.91 -8.57
CA ASN A 103 6.24 -26.11 -9.80
C ASN A 103 5.01 -25.20 -9.99
N PRO A 104 4.75 -24.25 -9.06
CA PRO A 104 3.69 -23.26 -9.26
C PRO A 104 3.89 -22.54 -10.60
N ASN A 105 2.86 -22.53 -11.44
CA ASN A 105 2.94 -22.03 -12.82
C ASN A 105 2.16 -20.73 -13.04
N LYS A 106 0.93 -20.66 -12.53
CA LYS A 106 0.07 -19.46 -12.60
C LYS A 106 -0.31 -19.03 -11.19
N VAL A 107 -0.17 -17.74 -10.91
CA VAL A 107 -0.44 -17.17 -9.59
C VAL A 107 -1.42 -16.00 -9.77
N LEU A 108 -2.49 -16.03 -8.98
CA LEU A 108 -3.42 -14.91 -8.85
C LEU A 108 -3.17 -14.23 -7.50
N LEU A 109 -2.88 -12.93 -7.54
CA LEU A 109 -2.78 -12.05 -6.37
C LEU A 109 -4.00 -11.11 -6.35
N ILE A 110 -4.69 -11.05 -5.23
CA ILE A 110 -5.79 -10.10 -5.00
C ILE A 110 -5.32 -9.08 -3.97
N GLY A 111 -5.38 -7.79 -4.32
CA GLY A 111 -4.73 -6.73 -3.56
C GLY A 111 -3.22 -6.74 -3.78
N GLY A 112 -2.45 -6.38 -2.75
CA GLY A 112 -0.98 -6.32 -2.85
C GLY A 112 -0.48 -5.22 -3.78
N GLY A 113 -1.23 -4.11 -3.86
CA GLY A 113 -0.97 -3.00 -4.77
C GLY A 113 0.39 -2.32 -4.61
N ASP A 114 1.14 -2.60 -3.52
CA ASP A 114 2.50 -2.14 -3.30
C ASP A 114 3.54 -2.73 -4.26
N GLY A 115 3.26 -3.92 -4.81
CA GLY A 115 4.13 -4.62 -5.77
C GLY A 115 5.25 -5.46 -5.17
N GLY A 116 5.40 -5.47 -3.85
CA GLY A 116 6.41 -6.27 -3.17
C GLY A 116 6.10 -7.77 -3.15
N ILE A 117 4.82 -8.14 -3.00
CA ILE A 117 4.41 -9.54 -3.20
C ILE A 117 4.71 -10.00 -4.63
N LEU A 118 4.52 -9.15 -5.65
CA LEU A 118 4.89 -9.47 -7.03
C LEU A 118 6.40 -9.70 -7.17
N ARG A 119 7.22 -8.86 -6.52
CA ARG A 119 8.69 -9.02 -6.47
C ARG A 119 9.07 -10.39 -5.89
N GLU A 120 8.41 -10.82 -4.82
CA GLU A 120 8.68 -12.12 -4.19
C GLU A 120 8.19 -13.31 -5.03
N ILE A 121 7.00 -13.21 -5.65
CA ILE A 121 6.49 -14.25 -6.58
C ILE A 121 7.47 -14.43 -7.74
N SER A 122 8.03 -13.32 -8.24
CA SER A 122 8.95 -13.31 -9.36
C SER A 122 10.24 -14.09 -9.12
N ARG A 123 10.60 -14.39 -7.87
CA ARG A 123 11.76 -15.23 -7.53
C ARG A 123 11.56 -16.71 -7.90
N HIS A 124 10.32 -17.16 -8.10
CA HIS A 124 10.01 -18.53 -8.48
C HIS A 124 10.08 -18.69 -10.00
N SER A 125 11.12 -19.35 -10.49
CA SER A 125 11.35 -19.55 -11.93
C SER A 125 10.31 -20.44 -12.61
N SER A 126 9.57 -21.26 -11.85
CA SER A 126 8.48 -22.08 -12.38
C SER A 126 7.23 -21.25 -12.73
N VAL A 127 7.07 -20.07 -12.13
CA VAL A 127 5.93 -19.19 -12.37
C VAL A 127 6.09 -18.54 -13.73
N GLN A 128 5.08 -18.72 -14.58
CA GLN A 128 5.04 -18.23 -15.96
C GLN A 128 4.03 -17.08 -16.15
N GLN A 129 3.05 -16.96 -15.26
CA GLN A 129 2.02 -15.92 -15.30
C GLN A 129 1.65 -15.47 -13.88
N ILE A 130 1.61 -14.15 -13.67
CA ILE A 130 1.22 -13.51 -12.42
C ILE A 130 0.09 -12.53 -12.74
N ASP A 131 -1.13 -12.85 -12.34
CA ASP A 131 -2.25 -11.93 -12.44
C ASP A 131 -2.42 -11.19 -11.11
N ILE A 132 -2.49 -9.86 -11.15
CA ILE A 132 -2.82 -9.05 -9.97
C ILE A 132 -4.13 -8.31 -10.21
N CYS A 133 -5.05 -8.41 -9.24
CA CYS A 133 -6.27 -7.62 -9.21
C CYS A 133 -6.20 -6.59 -8.10
N GLU A 134 -6.12 -5.32 -8.48
CA GLU A 134 -6.12 -4.17 -7.57
C GLU A 134 -7.14 -3.15 -8.08
N ILE A 135 -8.03 -2.69 -7.20
CA ILE A 135 -9.13 -1.81 -7.58
C ILE A 135 -8.68 -0.35 -7.66
N ASP A 136 -7.68 0.03 -6.86
CA ASP A 136 -7.25 1.42 -6.71
C ASP A 136 -5.96 1.72 -7.49
N THR A 137 -6.11 2.29 -8.69
CA THR A 137 -4.95 2.70 -9.53
C THR A 137 -4.10 3.79 -8.89
N MET A 138 -4.71 4.70 -8.12
CA MET A 138 -3.98 5.77 -7.45
C MET A 138 -3.05 5.21 -6.37
N LEU A 139 -3.49 4.16 -5.66
CA LEU A 139 -2.65 3.44 -4.70
C LEU A 139 -1.37 2.90 -5.38
N ILE A 140 -1.49 2.28 -6.55
CA ILE A 140 -0.35 1.75 -7.32
C ILE A 140 0.61 2.88 -7.72
N ASP A 141 0.08 4.00 -8.23
CA ASP A 141 0.89 5.14 -8.65
C ASP A 141 1.67 5.76 -7.48
N VAL A 142 1.05 5.84 -6.30
CA VAL A 142 1.70 6.33 -5.08
C VAL A 142 2.84 5.38 -4.68
N TYR A 143 2.64 4.06 -4.74
CA TYR A 143 3.71 3.09 -4.46
C TYR A 143 4.85 3.17 -5.47
N LYS A 144 4.56 3.23 -6.77
CA LYS A 144 5.59 3.42 -7.81
C LYS A 144 6.42 4.69 -7.59
N LYS A 145 5.77 5.76 -7.13
CA LYS A 145 6.45 7.04 -6.87
C LYS A 145 7.32 7.03 -5.62
N TYR A 146 6.79 6.54 -4.49
CA TYR A 146 7.45 6.69 -3.19
C TYR A 146 8.22 5.44 -2.74
N PHE A 147 7.89 4.26 -3.26
CA PHE A 147 8.48 2.96 -2.91
C PHE A 147 8.96 2.19 -4.16
N PRO A 148 9.81 2.78 -5.02
CA PRO A 148 10.17 2.15 -6.29
C PRO A 148 10.87 0.78 -6.14
N GLY A 149 11.59 0.55 -5.03
CA GLY A 149 12.20 -0.76 -4.75
C GLY A 149 11.22 -1.86 -4.33
N ILE A 150 10.03 -1.48 -3.84
CA ILE A 150 8.94 -2.41 -3.53
C ILE A 150 8.10 -2.61 -4.80
N ALA A 151 7.73 -1.50 -5.45
CA ALA A 151 6.93 -1.50 -6.68
C ALA A 151 7.64 -2.11 -7.90
N ILE A 152 8.93 -2.46 -7.80
CA ILE A 152 9.70 -3.10 -8.88
C ILE A 152 9.06 -4.40 -9.38
N GLY A 153 8.25 -5.07 -8.56
CA GLY A 153 7.53 -6.28 -8.96
C GLY A 153 6.59 -6.06 -10.14
N TYR A 154 6.10 -4.84 -10.37
CA TYR A 154 5.28 -4.51 -11.55
C TYR A 154 6.06 -4.52 -12.87
N GLU A 155 7.39 -4.50 -12.84
CA GLU A 155 8.24 -4.50 -14.03
C GLU A 155 8.56 -5.93 -14.53
N ASP A 156 8.15 -6.98 -13.79
CA ASP A 156 8.30 -8.36 -14.26
C ASP A 156 7.36 -8.62 -15.46
N PRO A 157 7.88 -9.09 -16.60
CA PRO A 157 7.09 -9.26 -17.82
C PRO A 157 5.98 -10.33 -17.71
N ARG A 158 6.00 -11.14 -16.65
CA ARG A 158 4.95 -12.14 -16.36
C ARG A 158 3.75 -11.53 -15.65
N VAL A 159 3.84 -10.28 -15.18
CA VAL A 159 2.77 -9.60 -14.44
C VAL A 159 1.74 -9.00 -15.38
N THR A 160 0.47 -9.31 -15.14
CA THR A 160 -0.68 -8.66 -15.77
C THR A 160 -1.54 -8.01 -14.69
N LEU A 161 -1.62 -6.67 -14.73
CA LEU A 161 -2.48 -5.89 -13.83
C LEU A 161 -3.90 -5.81 -14.37
N HIS A 162 -4.84 -6.18 -13.51
CA HIS A 162 -6.27 -6.07 -13.72
C HIS A 162 -6.87 -5.03 -12.76
N VAL A 163 -7.36 -3.92 -13.28
CA VAL A 163 -8.01 -2.88 -12.47
C VAL A 163 -9.47 -3.25 -12.24
N LYS A 164 -9.76 -4.02 -11.18
CA LYS A 164 -11.11 -4.47 -10.81
C LYS A 164 -11.19 -4.92 -9.36
N ASP A 165 -12.41 -5.04 -8.84
CA ASP A 165 -12.68 -5.70 -7.56
C ASP A 165 -12.22 -7.17 -7.62
N GLY A 166 -11.35 -7.56 -6.68
CA GLY A 166 -10.84 -8.91 -6.55
C GLY A 166 -11.91 -9.99 -6.36
N LYS A 167 -13.09 -9.65 -5.81
CA LYS A 167 -14.22 -10.58 -5.72
C LYS A 167 -14.71 -11.06 -7.10
N LEU A 168 -14.48 -10.26 -8.15
CA LEU A 168 -14.84 -10.58 -9.53
C LEU A 168 -13.72 -11.30 -10.29
N ALA A 169 -12.55 -11.47 -9.66
CA ALA A 169 -11.37 -12.03 -10.32
C ALA A 169 -11.49 -13.54 -10.56
N THR A 170 -12.04 -14.28 -9.59
CA THR A 170 -12.07 -15.76 -9.61
C THR A 170 -13.05 -16.37 -10.61
N THR A 171 -13.96 -15.57 -11.16
CA THR A 171 -14.94 -16.01 -12.17
C THR A 171 -14.54 -15.66 -13.60
N SER A 172 -13.44 -14.92 -13.79
CA SER A 172 -13.13 -14.24 -15.06
C SER A 172 -11.68 -14.37 -15.52
N LEU A 173 -10.85 -15.17 -14.84
CA LEU A 173 -9.41 -15.37 -15.12
C LEU A 173 -9.05 -16.85 -15.19
#